data_AF-A4WW10-F1
#
_entry.id   AF-A4WW10-F1
#
_cell.length_a   1.000
_cell.length_b   1.000
_cell.length_c   1.000
_cell.angle_alpha   90.00
_cell.angle_beta   90.00
_cell.angle_gamma   90.00
#
_symmetry.space_group_name_H-M   'P 1'
#
loop_
_entity.id
_entity.type
_entity.pdbx_description
1 polymer ?
#
loop_
_entity_poly.entity_id
_entity_poly.type
_entity_poly.pdbx_seq_one_letter_code
_entity_poly.pdbx_strand_id
1 'polypeptide(L)'
;MTKPAETSRTIYDTMTELFSSMSAAPMGAIMAKRALDMQQGIAGEMNQAAHDWLDRRQAAVSSLVGTAHKVMDKGFSDTATFSSMQEWYGGMVERLAADMKSPYDLMLACSAHVVPATTRKPAEKPASTIRRAA
;
A
#
# COMPACT_ATOMS: atom_id res chain seq x y z
N MET A 1 12.50 -50.36 6.79
CA MET A 1 11.06 -50.29 7.14
C MET A 1 10.95 -49.63 8.50
N THR A 2 11.00 -48.29 8.55
CA THR A 2 9.86 -47.35 8.67
C THR A 2 9.21 -47.36 10.06
N LYS A 3 9.75 -46.54 10.96
CA LYS A 3 9.00 -45.94 12.07
C LYS A 3 8.31 -44.68 11.53
N PRO A 4 7.00 -44.51 11.71
CA PRO A 4 6.51 -43.14 11.92
C PRO A 4 5.35 -43.02 12.92
N ALA A 5 5.20 -41.78 13.40
CA ALA A 5 3.98 -41.16 13.96
C ALA A 5 3.78 -41.20 15.50
N GLU A 6 4.60 -40.44 16.24
CA GLU A 6 4.16 -39.86 17.52
C GLU A 6 4.18 -38.31 17.56
N THR A 7 4.69 -37.64 16.52
CA THR A 7 4.95 -36.18 16.59
C THR A 7 3.86 -35.28 15.96
N SER A 8 2.70 -35.82 15.57
CA SER A 8 1.68 -35.05 14.83
C SER A 8 0.44 -34.67 15.63
N ARG A 9 0.27 -35.15 16.86
CA ARG A 9 -0.93 -34.86 17.68
C ARG A 9 -0.85 -33.59 18.52
N THR A 10 0.32 -33.02 18.78
CA THR A 10 0.42 -31.96 19.80
C THR A 10 0.03 -30.57 19.31
N ILE A 11 0.38 -30.18 18.09
CA ILE A 11 0.18 -28.78 17.64
C ILE A 11 -1.29 -28.49 17.33
N TYR A 12 -1.96 -29.35 16.56
CA TYR A 12 -3.37 -29.16 16.19
C TYR A 12 -4.29 -29.30 17.40
N ASP A 13 -4.03 -30.25 18.31
CA ASP A 13 -4.83 -30.41 19.52
C ASP A 13 -4.65 -29.21 20.47
N THR A 14 -3.42 -28.71 20.63
CA THR A 14 -3.15 -27.49 21.43
C THR A 14 -3.83 -26.25 20.82
N MET A 15 -3.81 -26.09 19.50
CA MET A 15 -4.52 -24.99 18.85
C MET A 15 -6.04 -25.12 19.03
N THR A 16 -6.58 -26.33 18.92
CA THR A 16 -8.02 -26.59 19.07
C THR A 16 -8.48 -26.33 20.51
N GLU A 17 -7.68 -26.68 21.51
CA GLU A 17 -7.94 -26.41 22.93
C GLU A 17 -7.85 -24.92 23.28
N LEU A 18 -6.90 -24.21 22.65
CA LEU A 18 -6.78 -22.75 22.75
C LEU A 18 -7.98 -22.03 22.11
N PHE A 19 -8.44 -22.50 20.95
CA PHE A 19 -9.61 -21.91 20.26
C PHE A 19 -10.93 -22.23 20.97
N SER A 20 -11.08 -23.43 21.52
CA SER A 20 -12.28 -23.83 22.27
C SER A 20 -12.42 -23.09 23.60
N SER A 21 -11.31 -22.82 24.31
CA SER A 21 -11.31 -21.98 25.51
C SER A 21 -11.52 -20.47 25.23
N MET A 22 -11.14 -19.97 24.04
CA MET A 22 -11.43 -18.59 23.62
C MET A 22 -12.90 -18.36 23.22
N SER A 23 -13.64 -19.42 22.87
CA SER A 23 -14.99 -19.32 22.32
C SER A 23 -16.07 -18.90 23.33
N ALA A 24 -15.78 -18.88 24.63
CA ALA A 24 -16.76 -18.62 25.69
C ALA A 24 -16.56 -17.30 26.48
N ALA A 25 -15.59 -16.46 26.12
CA ALA A 25 -15.25 -15.25 26.86
C ALA A 25 -15.43 -13.95 26.05
N PRO A 26 -15.78 -12.80 26.67
CA PRO A 26 -15.88 -11.49 26.01
C PRO A 26 -14.58 -11.07 25.29
N MET A 27 -13.44 -11.68 25.64
CA MET A 27 -12.17 -11.53 24.93
C MET A 27 -12.21 -12.02 23.47
N GLY A 28 -12.96 -13.07 23.16
CA GLY A 28 -13.14 -13.55 21.78
C GLY A 28 -13.83 -12.50 20.89
N ALA A 29 -14.89 -11.87 21.40
CA ALA A 29 -15.60 -10.80 20.70
C ALA A 29 -14.73 -9.54 20.52
N ILE A 30 -13.91 -9.18 21.52
CA ILE A 30 -12.98 -8.04 21.42
C ILE A 30 -11.90 -8.31 20.36
N MET A 31 -11.33 -9.51 20.32
CA MET A 31 -10.33 -9.88 19.31
C MET A 31 -10.94 -9.97 17.91
N ALA A 32 -12.16 -10.51 17.79
CA ALA A 32 -12.89 -10.53 16.52
C ALA A 32 -13.15 -9.11 16.00
N LYS A 33 -13.59 -8.19 16.86
CA LYS A 33 -13.79 -6.78 16.50
C LYS A 33 -12.48 -6.13 16.02
N ARG A 34 -11.38 -6.32 16.76
CA ARG A 34 -10.06 -5.79 16.36
C ARG A 34 -9.59 -6.36 15.02
N ALA A 35 -9.81 -7.65 14.79
CA ALA A 35 -9.48 -8.28 13.52
C ALA A 35 -10.30 -7.70 12.35
N LEU A 36 -11.60 -7.47 12.56
CA LEU A 36 -12.47 -6.83 11.58
C LEU A 36 -12.05 -5.39 11.31
N ASP A 37 -11.75 -4.61 12.34
CA ASP A 37 -11.29 -3.21 12.21
C ASP A 37 -9.97 -3.15 11.42
N MET A 38 -9.03 -4.06 11.68
CA MET A 38 -7.79 -4.19 10.92
C MET A 38 -8.05 -4.56 9.45
N GLN A 39 -8.93 -5.54 9.20
CA GLN A 39 -9.29 -5.95 7.84
C GLN A 39 -9.95 -4.81 7.05
N GLN A 40 -10.85 -4.05 7.68
CA GLN A 40 -11.48 -2.89 7.07
C GLN A 40 -10.47 -1.78 6.77
N GLY A 41 -9.54 -1.52 7.70
CA GLY A 41 -8.45 -0.56 7.49
C GLY A 41 -7.58 -0.95 6.30
N ILE A 42 -7.09 -2.18 6.27
CA ILE A 42 -6.28 -2.72 5.16
C ILE A 42 -7.05 -2.67 3.83
N ALA A 43 -8.33 -3.07 3.82
CA ALA A 43 -9.16 -3.00 2.62
C ALA A 43 -9.31 -1.56 2.12
N GLY A 44 -9.43 -0.59 3.04
CA GLY A 44 -9.44 0.84 2.72
C GLY A 44 -8.15 1.30 2.05
N GLU A 45 -6.99 0.95 2.61
CA GLU A 45 -5.68 1.30 2.02
C GLU A 45 -5.49 0.66 0.64
N MET A 46 -5.88 -0.61 0.49
CA MET A 46 -5.82 -1.30 -0.81
C MET A 46 -6.72 -0.63 -1.85
N ASN A 47 -7.93 -0.23 -1.46
CA ASN A 47 -8.85 0.47 -2.35
C ASN A 47 -8.30 1.84 -2.76
N GLN A 48 -7.73 2.60 -1.83
CA GLN A 48 -7.11 3.90 -2.14
C GLN A 48 -5.91 3.73 -3.08
N ALA A 49 -5.01 2.79 -2.78
CA ALA A 49 -3.85 2.52 -3.62
C ALA A 49 -4.24 2.09 -5.05
N ALA A 50 -5.33 1.34 -5.19
CA ALA A 50 -5.86 0.96 -6.50
C ALA A 50 -6.37 2.18 -7.29
N HIS A 51 -7.10 3.09 -6.64
CA HIS A 51 -7.54 4.33 -7.27
C HIS A 51 -6.35 5.19 -7.70
N ASP A 52 -5.39 5.41 -6.80
CA ASP A 52 -4.20 6.21 -7.10
C ASP A 52 -3.40 5.63 -8.27
N TRP A 53 -3.29 4.30 -8.35
CA TRP A 53 -2.62 3.63 -9.46
C TRP A 53 -3.38 3.80 -10.78
N LEU A 54 -4.69 3.59 -10.77
CA LEU A 54 -5.54 3.77 -11.95
C LEU A 54 -5.51 5.21 -12.46
N ASP A 55 -5.59 6.19 -11.57
CA ASP A 55 -5.55 7.61 -11.92
C ASP A 55 -4.23 7.99 -12.60
N ARG A 56 -3.09 7.54 -12.05
CA ARG A 56 -1.78 7.76 -12.68
C ARG A 56 -1.70 7.11 -14.06
N ARG A 57 -2.25 5.90 -14.21
CA ARG A 57 -2.23 5.18 -15.49
C ARG A 57 -3.15 5.82 -16.52
N GLN A 58 -4.33 6.26 -16.12
CA GLN A 58 -5.24 6.98 -16.99
C GLN A 58 -4.61 8.30 -17.45
N ALA A 59 -4.01 9.08 -16.55
CA ALA A 59 -3.30 10.30 -16.91
C ALA A 59 -2.15 10.03 -17.90
N ALA A 60 -1.39 8.95 -17.68
CA ALA A 60 -0.32 8.54 -18.58
C ALA A 60 -0.84 8.19 -19.99
N VAL A 61 -1.93 7.43 -20.08
CA VAL A 61 -2.56 7.07 -21.36
C VAL A 61 -3.13 8.29 -22.05
N SER A 62 -3.87 9.15 -21.34
CA SER A 62 -4.42 10.39 -21.92
C SER A 62 -3.33 11.30 -22.47
N SER A 63 -2.20 11.43 -21.76
CA SER A 63 -1.04 12.20 -22.25
C SER A 63 -0.38 11.56 -23.48
N LEU A 64 -0.32 10.23 -23.55
CA LEU A 64 0.21 9.51 -24.70
C LEU A 64 -0.67 9.70 -25.93
N VAL A 65 -1.99 9.52 -25.77
CA VAL A 65 -2.97 9.70 -26.83
C VAL A 65 -2.91 11.12 -27.36
N GLY A 66 -2.86 12.13 -26.49
CA GLY A 66 -2.70 13.52 -26.92
C GLY A 66 -1.40 13.78 -27.69
N THR A 67 -0.30 13.13 -27.30
CA THR A 67 0.98 13.22 -28.01
C THR A 67 0.92 12.50 -29.37
N ALA A 68 0.32 11.32 -29.42
CA ALA A 68 0.14 10.54 -30.64
C ALA A 68 -0.73 11.27 -31.66
N HIS A 69 -1.81 11.95 -31.23
CA HIS A 69 -2.60 12.79 -32.12
C HIS A 69 -1.78 13.91 -32.76
N LYS A 70 -0.94 14.62 -31.98
CA LYS A 70 -0.05 15.65 -32.55
C LYS A 70 0.90 15.06 -33.61
N VAL A 71 1.44 13.86 -33.36
CA VAL A 71 2.31 13.16 -34.32
C VAL A 71 1.54 12.79 -35.59
N MET A 72 0.31 12.30 -35.47
CA MET A 72 -0.51 11.97 -36.64
C MET A 72 -0.88 13.23 -37.45
N ASP A 73 -1.13 14.36 -36.78
CA ASP A 73 -1.56 15.60 -37.44
C ASP A 73 -0.41 16.36 -38.11
N LYS A 74 0.76 16.42 -37.46
CA LYS A 74 1.89 17.28 -37.90
C LYS A 74 3.14 16.52 -38.33
N GLY A 75 3.21 15.22 -38.05
CA GLY A 75 4.40 14.41 -38.30
C GLY A 75 5.59 14.77 -37.39
N PHE A 76 6.66 13.99 -37.52
CA PHE A 76 7.88 14.18 -36.72
C PHE A 76 8.79 15.32 -37.18
N SER A 77 8.53 15.88 -38.37
CA SER A 77 9.28 17.03 -38.90
C SER A 77 8.96 18.33 -38.15
N ASP A 78 7.83 18.39 -37.43
CA ASP A 78 7.48 19.53 -36.60
C ASP A 78 8.23 19.47 -35.25
N THR A 79 9.08 20.47 -34.99
CA THR A 79 9.94 20.51 -33.79
C THR A 79 9.13 20.51 -32.49
N ALA A 80 7.96 21.15 -32.46
CA ALA A 80 7.10 21.16 -31.28
C ALA A 80 6.50 19.77 -31.00
N THR A 81 6.11 19.04 -32.05
CA THR A 81 5.62 17.67 -31.96
C THR A 81 6.71 16.72 -31.49
N PHE A 82 7.93 16.85 -32.01
CA PHE A 82 9.08 16.07 -31.56
C PHE A 82 9.39 16.33 -30.07
N SER A 83 9.40 17.60 -29.63
CA SER A 83 9.59 17.96 -28.21
C SER A 83 8.52 17.35 -27.31
N SER A 84 7.24 17.42 -27.72
CA SER A 84 6.13 16.83 -26.95
C SER A 84 6.30 15.31 -26.77
N MET A 85 6.84 14.61 -27.77
CA MET A 85 7.12 13.18 -27.65
C MET A 85 8.33 12.90 -26.77
N GLN A 86 9.39 13.70 -26.88
CA GLN A 86 10.56 13.59 -26.00
C GLN A 86 10.20 13.87 -24.54
N GLU A 87 9.36 14.87 -24.26
CA GLU A 87 8.83 15.16 -22.93
C GLU A 87 7.99 14.01 -22.39
N TRP A 88 7.15 13.40 -23.24
CA TRP A 88 6.37 12.23 -22.83
C TRP A 88 7.28 11.05 -22.45
N TYR A 89 8.33 10.79 -23.23
CA TYR A 89 9.33 9.77 -22.87
C TYR A 89 10.10 10.13 -21.61
N GLY A 90 10.45 11.40 -21.41
CA GLY A 90 11.06 11.91 -20.18
C GLY A 90 10.21 11.53 -18.98
N GLY A 91 8.93 11.89 -19.03
CA GLY A 91 7.94 11.58 -17.99
C GLY A 91 7.67 10.08 -17.77
N MET A 92 8.15 9.19 -18.65
CA MET A 92 7.98 7.74 -18.48
C MET A 92 8.76 7.21 -17.28
N VAL A 93 9.94 7.78 -17.01
CA VAL A 93 10.81 7.33 -15.92
C VAL A 93 10.18 7.65 -14.56
N GLU A 94 9.66 8.86 -14.37
CA GLU A 94 8.99 9.23 -13.12
C GLU A 94 7.72 8.39 -12.88
N ARG A 95 6.95 8.11 -13.94
CA ARG A 95 5.77 7.24 -13.86
C ARG A 95 6.15 5.82 -13.46
N LEU A 96 7.22 5.27 -14.04
CA LEU A 96 7.72 3.94 -13.68
C LEU A 96 8.23 3.92 -12.23
N ALA A 97 8.95 4.95 -11.81
CA ALA A 97 9.44 5.07 -10.43
C ALA A 97 8.27 5.14 -9.42
N ALA A 98 7.23 5.93 -9.72
CA ALA A 98 6.02 6.01 -8.91
C ALA A 98 5.33 4.63 -8.78
N ASP A 99 5.28 3.86 -9.87
CA ASP A 99 4.67 2.53 -9.84
C ASP A 99 5.53 1.48 -9.13
N MET A 100 6.86 1.58 -9.18
CA MET A 100 7.73 0.75 -8.36
C MET A 100 7.62 1.10 -6.87
N LYS A 101 7.37 2.36 -6.54
CA LYS A 101 7.21 2.84 -5.16
C LYS A 101 5.85 2.45 -4.56
N SER A 102 4.80 2.44 -5.37
CA SER A 102 3.40 2.24 -4.94
C SER A 102 3.17 1.00 -4.05
N PRO A 103 3.74 -0.19 -4.33
CA PRO A 103 3.56 -1.35 -3.46
C PRO A 103 4.16 -1.16 -2.07
N TYR A 104 5.31 -0.48 -1.96
CA TYR A 104 5.96 -0.20 -0.68
C TYR A 104 5.14 0.79 0.15
N ASP A 105 4.62 1.83 -0.48
CA ASP A 105 3.76 2.82 0.19
C ASP A 105 2.48 2.14 0.70
N LEU A 106 1.89 1.22 -0.08
CA LEU A 106 0.75 0.41 0.36
C LEU A 106 1.11 -0.48 1.56
N MET A 107 2.25 -1.18 1.54
CA MET A 107 2.66 -1.99 2.69
C MET A 107 2.85 -1.15 3.96
N LEU A 108 3.46 0.03 3.83
CA LEU A 108 3.63 0.96 4.94
C LEU A 108 2.29 1.44 5.48
N ALA A 109 1.34 1.80 4.61
CA ALA A 109 0.00 2.20 5.00
C ALA A 109 -0.76 1.06 5.71
N CYS A 110 -0.74 -0.15 5.15
CA CYS A 110 -1.34 -1.33 5.76
C CYS A 110 -0.75 -1.65 7.14
N SER A 111 0.56 -1.44 7.33
CA SER A 111 1.23 -1.72 8.61
C SER A 111 0.69 -0.87 9.77
N ALA A 112 0.17 0.33 9.49
CA ALA A 112 -0.44 1.20 10.49
C ALA A 112 -1.69 0.59 11.14
N HIS A 113 -2.35 -0.35 10.46
CA HIS A 113 -3.54 -1.06 10.95
C HIS A 113 -3.21 -2.35 11.72
N VAL A 114 -1.97 -2.85 11.61
CA VAL A 114 -1.51 -4.09 12.25
C VAL A 114 -0.76 -3.79 13.56
N VAL A 115 -0.11 -2.63 13.67
CA VAL A 115 0.68 -2.26 14.84
C VAL A 115 -0.24 -1.74 15.96
N PRO A 116 -0.31 -2.40 17.13
CA PRO A 116 -1.15 -1.93 18.23
C PRO A 116 -0.66 -0.57 18.75
N ALA A 117 -1.60 0.32 19.09
CA ALA A 117 -1.32 1.68 19.55
C ALA A 117 -0.34 1.79 20.74
N THR A 118 -0.12 0.70 21.48
CA THR A 118 0.81 0.61 22.62
C THR A 118 2.29 0.63 22.23
N THR A 119 2.65 0.34 20.98
CA THR A 119 4.05 0.44 20.48
C THR A 119 4.32 1.75 19.74
N ARG A 120 3.31 2.61 19.57
CA ARG A 120 3.50 3.96 19.03
C ARG A 120 4.17 4.79 20.13
N LYS A 121 5.51 4.85 20.11
CA LYS A 121 6.25 5.85 20.91
C LYS A 121 5.56 7.20 20.68
N PRO A 122 5.19 7.94 21.74
CA PRO A 122 4.58 9.25 21.57
C PRO A 122 5.52 10.07 20.68
N ALA A 123 4.99 10.54 19.55
CA ALA A 123 5.71 11.47 18.69
C ALA A 123 6.15 12.63 19.59
N GLU A 124 7.46 12.72 19.81
CA GLU A 124 8.09 13.81 20.51
C GLU A 124 7.61 15.08 19.81
N LYS A 125 6.79 15.88 20.49
CA LYS A 125 6.35 17.17 19.97
C LYS A 125 7.62 17.90 19.54
N PRO A 126 7.74 18.38 18.29
CA PRO A 126 8.89 19.20 17.92
C PRO A 126 8.90 20.38 18.89
N ALA A 127 9.95 20.45 19.70
CA ALA A 127 10.16 21.54 20.64
C ALA A 127 10.01 22.85 19.86
N SER A 128 9.08 23.68 20.34
CA SER A 128 8.77 24.98 19.75
C SER A 128 10.04 25.74 19.42
N THR A 129 10.15 26.15 18.17
CA THR A 129 11.21 26.98 17.61
C THR A 129 11.53 28.13 18.57
N ILE A 130 12.78 28.16 19.04
CA ILE A 130 13.32 29.28 19.82
C ILE A 130 13.10 30.57 19.01
N ARG A 131 12.31 31.49 19.56
CA ARG A 131 12.21 32.88 19.08
C ARG A 131 13.63 33.46 19.04
N ARG A 132 14.12 33.80 17.85
CA ARG A 132 15.21 34.76 17.71
C ARG A 132 14.61 36.13 18.06
N ALA A 133 14.95 36.63 19.25
CA ALA A 133 14.73 38.04 19.57
C ALA A 133 15.57 38.91 18.64
N ALA A 134 14.97 40.04 18.26
CA ALA A 134 15.52 41.09 17.42
C ALA A 134 16.81 41.69 17.97
#